data_AF-S9WGZ0-F1
#
_entry.id   AF-S9WGZ0-F1
#
_cell.length_a   1.000
_cell.length_b   1.000
_cell.length_c   1.000
_cell.angle_alpha   90.00
_cell.angle_beta   90.00
_cell.angle_gamma   90.00
#
_symmetry.space_group_name_H-M   'P 1'
#
loop_
_entity.id
_entity.type
_entity.pdbx_description
1 polymer ?
#
loop_
_entity_poly.entity_id
_entity_poly.type
_entity_poly.pdbx_seq_one_letter_code
_entity_poly.pdbx_strand_id
1 'polypeptide(L)'
;MARYAVLPLWYVGQPAMSMVGQMNIEAEIGSLEDRECKTVVWRGKPVFVYKRSERQMKEILETPMSQLKHPETDEARFPEKRDMAVVIAICTHLGCVPIPNEGLFNGFFCPCHGSHYDASGRIRQGPAPLNLEVPPYKWLDENNIYMGKL
;
A
#
# COMPACT_ATOMS: atom_id res chain seq x y z
N MET A 1 28.98 -28.38 -22.29
CA MET A 1 29.60 -27.10 -22.74
C MET A 1 28.60 -25.94 -22.87
N ALA A 2 27.35 -26.13 -23.32
CA ALA A 2 26.38 -25.03 -23.44
C ALA A 2 25.88 -24.40 -22.13
N ARG A 3 25.91 -25.11 -20.99
CA ARG A 3 25.44 -24.58 -19.68
C ARG A 3 26.26 -23.39 -19.16
N TYR A 4 27.55 -23.31 -19.50
CA TYR A 4 28.45 -22.27 -18.98
C TYR A 4 28.38 -20.94 -19.75
N ALA A 5 27.85 -20.94 -20.98
CA ALA A 5 27.71 -19.71 -21.78
C ALA A 5 26.39 -18.97 -21.51
N VAL A 6 25.35 -19.68 -21.04
CA VAL A 6 24.00 -19.10 -20.82
C VAL A 6 23.84 -18.51 -19.42
N LEU A 7 24.50 -19.09 -18.41
CA LEU A 7 24.49 -18.61 -17.02
C LEU A 7 24.94 -17.15 -16.85
N PRO A 8 26.06 -16.69 -17.45
CA PRO A 8 26.47 -15.29 -17.31
C PRO A 8 25.52 -14.31 -18.01
N LEU A 9 24.92 -14.66 -19.15
CA LEU A 9 23.89 -13.82 -19.80
C LEU A 9 22.62 -13.69 -18.94
N TRP A 10 22.20 -14.78 -18.29
CA TRP A 10 21.07 -14.77 -17.36
C TRP A 10 21.36 -13.91 -16.11
N TYR A 11 22.61 -13.94 -15.63
CA TYR A 11 23.03 -13.17 -14.46
C TYR A 11 23.11 -11.66 -14.71
N VAL A 12 23.49 -11.22 -15.91
CA VAL A 12 23.54 -9.79 -16.28
C VAL A 12 22.15 -9.12 -16.30
N GLY A 13 21.08 -9.89 -16.53
CA GLY A 13 19.71 -9.39 -16.48
C GLY A 13 19.11 -9.28 -15.07
N GLN A 14 19.83 -9.71 -14.03
CA GLN A 14 19.36 -9.65 -12.66
C GLN A 14 19.67 -8.30 -12.00
N PRO A 15 18.89 -7.90 -10.97
CA PRO A 15 19.21 -6.73 -10.17
C PRO A 15 20.63 -6.75 -9.62
N ALA A 16 21.30 -5.59 -9.62
CA ALA A 16 22.58 -5.44 -8.94
C ALA A 16 22.45 -5.66 -7.43
N MET A 17 23.50 -6.17 -6.76
CA MET A 17 23.48 -6.44 -5.32
C MET A 17 23.21 -5.19 -4.46
N SER A 18 23.58 -3.99 -4.92
CA SER A 18 23.22 -2.73 -4.25
C SER A 18 21.70 -2.51 -4.17
N MET A 19 20.95 -3.03 -5.14
CA MET A 19 19.49 -3.01 -5.15
C MET A 19 18.88 -4.02 -4.17
N VAL A 20 19.58 -5.13 -3.92
CA VAL A 20 19.19 -6.15 -2.92
C VAL A 20 19.34 -5.61 -1.49
N GLY A 21 20.27 -4.69 -1.25
CA GLY A 21 20.46 -4.03 0.06
C GLY A 21 19.26 -3.19 0.53
N GLN A 22 18.32 -2.83 -0.34
CA GLN A 22 17.11 -2.07 -0.02
C GLN A 22 15.90 -2.95 0.36
N MET A 23 16.13 -4.21 0.72
CA MET A 23 15.06 -5.18 0.96
C MET A 23 14.17 -4.83 2.15
N ASN A 24 14.78 -4.27 3.21
CA ASN A 24 14.14 -3.97 4.48
C ASN A 24 14.52 -2.56 4.94
N ILE A 25 13.58 -1.83 5.54
CA ILE A 25 13.82 -0.49 6.11
C ILE A 25 13.07 -0.34 7.44
N GLU A 26 13.59 0.52 8.30
CA GLU A 26 12.87 1.10 9.42
C GLU A 26 12.51 2.54 9.06
N ALA A 27 11.27 2.92 9.32
CA ALA A 27 10.79 4.27 9.04
C ALA A 27 10.10 4.86 10.27
N GLU A 28 10.51 6.07 10.63
CA GLU A 28 9.83 6.87 11.64
C GLU A 28 8.59 7.51 11.01
N ILE A 29 7.43 7.19 11.55
CA ILE A 29 6.12 7.72 11.16
C ILE A 29 5.78 8.93 12.00
N GLY A 30 6.04 8.88 13.31
CA GLY A 30 5.64 9.93 14.26
C GLY A 30 4.13 9.92 14.54
N SER A 31 3.67 10.93 15.28
CA SER A 31 2.26 11.11 15.59
C SER A 31 1.56 11.77 14.40
N LEU A 32 0.63 11.06 13.78
CA LEU A 32 -0.20 11.57 12.69
C LEU A 32 -1.54 12.09 13.21
N GLU A 33 -1.98 13.23 12.68
CA GLU A 33 -3.33 13.74 12.88
C GLU A 33 -4.37 12.97 12.05
N ASP A 34 -5.64 13.13 12.39
CA ASP A 34 -6.73 12.53 11.64
C ASP A 34 -6.67 12.93 10.16
N ARG A 35 -6.69 11.92 9.30
CA ARG A 35 -6.60 12.05 7.84
C ARG A 35 -5.24 12.48 7.31
N GLU A 36 -4.21 12.48 8.15
CA GLU A 36 -2.85 12.73 7.70
C GLU A 36 -2.28 11.48 7.00
N CYS A 37 -1.55 11.73 5.90
CA CYS A 37 -0.93 10.70 5.09
C CYS A 37 0.58 10.93 5.01
N LYS A 38 1.36 10.08 5.66
CA LYS A 38 2.81 10.08 5.52
C LYS A 38 3.24 9.13 4.41
N THR A 39 4.16 9.56 3.57
CA THR A 39 4.71 8.73 2.48
C THR A 39 6.11 8.27 2.84
N VAL A 40 6.32 6.95 2.79
CA VAL A 40 7.62 6.29 2.95
C VAL A 40 7.98 5.60 1.64
N VAL A 41 9.26 5.54 1.27
CA VAL A 41 9.69 4.83 0.07
C VAL A 41 10.26 3.47 0.46
N TRP A 42 9.65 2.39 -0.02
CA TRP A 42 10.12 1.02 0.18
C TRP A 42 10.30 0.30 -1.16
N ARG A 43 11.50 -0.22 -1.43
CA ARG A 43 11.86 -0.87 -2.72
C ARG A 43 11.52 -0.02 -3.94
N GLY A 44 11.75 1.29 -3.86
CA GLY A 44 11.43 2.26 -4.90
C GLY A 44 9.93 2.53 -5.12
N LYS A 45 9.06 1.94 -4.28
CA LYS A 45 7.62 2.15 -4.32
C LYS A 45 7.19 3.08 -3.19
N PRO A 46 6.27 4.04 -3.42
CA PRO A 46 5.68 4.83 -2.35
C PRO A 46 4.74 3.96 -1.53
N VAL A 47 4.84 4.07 -0.21
CA VAL A 47 3.97 3.45 0.78
C VAL A 47 3.32 4.57 1.58
N PHE A 48 2.00 4.61 1.58
CA PHE A 48 1.23 5.48 2.46
C PHE A 48 1.05 4.83 3.81
N VAL A 49 1.39 5.59 4.86
CA VAL A 49 1.00 5.34 6.23
C VAL A 49 -0.02 6.42 6.58
N TYR A 50 -1.28 6.01 6.67
CA TYR A 50 -2.42 6.90 6.68
C TYR A 50 -3.22 6.74 7.98
N LYS A 51 -3.41 7.85 8.70
CA LYS A 51 -4.24 7.87 9.91
C LYS A 51 -5.70 8.10 9.54
N ARG A 52 -6.54 7.13 9.88
CA ARG A 52 -7.97 7.14 9.58
C ARG A 52 -8.75 7.81 10.70
N SER A 53 -9.63 8.72 10.32
CA SER A 53 -10.60 9.32 11.24
C SER A 53 -11.69 8.32 11.65
N GLU A 54 -12.35 8.55 12.79
CA GLU A 54 -13.47 7.73 13.26
C GLU A 54 -14.59 7.58 12.22
N ARG A 55 -14.89 8.67 11.50
CA ARG A 55 -15.88 8.66 10.42
C ARG A 55 -15.50 7.68 9.31
N GLN A 56 -14.24 7.69 8.88
CA GLN A 56 -13.75 6.78 7.86
C GLN A 56 -13.82 5.32 8.33
N MET A 57 -13.44 5.05 9.58
CA MET A 57 -13.53 3.70 10.15
C MET A 57 -14.97 3.20 10.17
N LYS A 58 -15.92 4.04 10.56
CA LYS A 58 -17.34 3.70 10.53
C LYS A 58 -17.83 3.37 9.12
N GLU A 59 -17.52 4.21 8.13
CA GLU A 59 -17.87 3.98 6.72
C GLU A 59 -17.29 2.66 6.18
N ILE A 60 -16.06 2.34 6.55
CA ILE A 60 -15.38 1.09 6.16
C ILE A 60 -16.12 -0.13 6.70
N LEU A 61 -16.55 -0.09 7.96
CA LEU A 61 -17.24 -1.19 8.66
C LEU A 61 -18.69 -1.37 8.19
N GLU A 62 -19.38 -0.27 7.87
CA GLU A 62 -20.76 -0.29 7.38
C GLU A 62 -20.85 -0.69 5.89
N THR A 63 -19.75 -0.64 5.14
CA THR A 63 -19.73 -1.01 3.72
C THR A 63 -19.97 -2.52 3.54
N PRO A 64 -21.04 -2.94 2.84
CA PRO A 64 -21.28 -4.35 2.56
C PRO A 64 -20.24 -4.93 1.61
N MET A 65 -19.81 -6.17 1.88
CA MET A 65 -18.82 -6.88 1.05
C MET A 65 -19.27 -7.05 -0.41
N SER A 66 -20.58 -7.13 -0.66
CA SER A 66 -21.16 -7.23 -2.00
C SER A 66 -20.98 -5.97 -2.86
N GLN A 67 -20.69 -4.82 -2.24
CA GLN A 67 -20.41 -3.56 -2.95
C GLN A 67 -18.92 -3.39 -3.28
N LEU A 68 -18.05 -4.29 -2.81
CA LEU A 68 -16.62 -4.24 -3.08
C LEU A 68 -16.30 -5.04 -4.33
N LYS A 69 -15.52 -4.46 -5.25
CA LYS A 69 -15.04 -5.18 -6.44
C LYS A 69 -14.06 -6.30 -6.07
N HIS A 70 -13.24 -6.06 -5.06
CA HIS A 70 -12.32 -7.03 -4.47
C HIS A 70 -12.64 -7.15 -2.98
N PRO A 71 -13.55 -8.08 -2.60
CA PRO A 71 -14.04 -8.22 -1.24
C PRO A 71 -12.92 -8.56 -0.26
N GLU A 72 -12.70 -7.68 0.70
CA GLU A 72 -11.68 -7.84 1.74
C GLU A 72 -12.09 -7.04 2.98
N THR A 73 -12.04 -7.69 4.14
CA THR A 73 -12.37 -7.04 5.42
C THR A 73 -11.22 -6.15 5.87
N ASP A 74 -11.53 -5.04 6.52
CA ASP A 74 -10.50 -4.13 7.04
C ASP A 74 -9.60 -4.80 8.10
N GLU A 75 -10.17 -5.68 8.92
CA GLU A 75 -9.43 -6.45 9.92
C GLU A 75 -8.38 -7.38 9.31
N ALA A 76 -8.69 -8.00 8.17
CA ALA A 76 -7.73 -8.83 7.46
C ALA A 76 -6.58 -8.01 6.85
N ARG A 77 -6.85 -6.74 6.50
CA ARG A 77 -5.85 -5.82 5.94
C ARG A 77 -4.94 -5.23 7.03
N PHE A 78 -5.52 -4.87 8.17
CA PHE A 78 -4.83 -4.17 9.26
C PHE A 78 -5.15 -4.79 10.63
N PRO A 79 -4.56 -5.96 10.97
CA PRO A 79 -4.88 -6.67 12.20
C PRO A 79 -4.32 -6.00 13.47
N GLU A 80 -3.20 -5.27 13.37
CA GLU A 80 -2.51 -4.69 14.54
C GLU A 80 -3.09 -3.34 14.98
N LYS A 81 -3.16 -2.35 14.07
CA LYS A 81 -3.62 -0.98 14.34
C LYS A 81 -4.73 -0.59 13.36
N ARG A 82 -6.00 -0.66 13.78
CA ARG A 82 -7.19 -0.42 12.93
C ARG A 82 -7.46 1.04 12.58
N ASP A 83 -6.75 1.98 13.18
CA ASP A 83 -6.77 3.40 12.85
C ASP A 83 -5.70 3.75 11.82
N MET A 84 -4.70 2.88 11.61
CA MET A 84 -3.59 3.11 10.69
C MET A 84 -3.74 2.22 9.46
N ALA A 85 -3.79 2.81 8.27
CA ALA A 85 -3.74 2.08 7.01
C ALA A 85 -2.33 2.18 6.42
N VAL A 86 -1.72 1.04 6.09
CA VAL A 86 -0.40 0.97 5.46
C VAL A 86 -0.56 0.31 4.10
N VAL A 87 -0.41 1.07 3.02
CA VAL A 87 -0.66 0.59 1.66
C VAL A 87 0.42 1.04 0.68
N ILE A 88 0.78 0.19 -0.27
CA ILE A 88 1.59 0.58 -1.41
C ILE A 88 0.74 1.51 -2.28
N ALA A 89 1.20 2.75 -2.44
CA ALA A 89 0.52 3.82 -3.15
C ALA A 89 0.71 3.70 -4.68
N ILE A 90 0.49 2.50 -5.21
CA ILE A 90 0.55 2.19 -6.63
C ILE A 90 -0.82 1.68 -7.04
N CYS A 91 -1.52 2.47 -7.85
CA CYS A 91 -2.82 2.12 -8.36
C CYS A 91 -2.74 0.81 -9.16
N THR A 92 -3.58 -0.16 -8.81
CA THR A 92 -3.59 -1.50 -9.40
C THR A 92 -4.09 -1.54 -10.85
N HIS A 93 -4.53 -0.39 -11.38
CA HIS A 93 -4.83 -0.26 -12.80
C HIS A 93 -3.55 -0.27 -13.64
N LEU A 94 -2.76 0.82 -13.60
CA LEU A 94 -1.57 1.03 -14.44
C LEU A 94 -0.41 1.73 -13.69
N GLY A 95 -0.43 1.71 -12.35
CA GLY A 95 0.73 2.07 -11.55
C GLY A 95 0.88 3.55 -11.16
N CYS A 96 -0.07 4.42 -11.48
CA CYS A 96 -0.07 5.81 -10.99
C CYS A 96 -0.15 5.87 -9.45
N VAL A 97 0.35 6.94 -8.84
CA VAL A 97 0.22 7.19 -7.40
C VAL A 97 -1.13 7.85 -7.10
N PRO A 98 -2.01 7.23 -6.28
CA PRO A 98 -3.26 7.86 -5.85
C PRO A 98 -3.02 9.07 -4.93
N ILE A 99 -3.93 10.03 -4.96
CA ILE A 99 -3.94 11.21 -4.09
C ILE A 99 -4.78 10.88 -2.84
N PRO A 100 -4.24 11.06 -1.62
CA PRO A 100 -5.00 10.84 -0.38
C PRO A 100 -6.06 11.93 -0.19
N ASN A 101 -7.09 11.62 0.59
CA ASN A 101 -8.19 12.53 0.95
C ASN A 101 -9.08 13.00 -0.21
N GLU A 102 -8.95 12.39 -1.38
CA GLU A 102 -9.74 12.70 -2.56
C GLU A 102 -10.65 11.55 -2.99
N GLY A 103 -11.55 11.86 -3.92
CA GLY A 103 -12.50 10.90 -4.48
C GLY A 103 -13.77 10.74 -3.65
N LEU A 104 -14.65 9.84 -4.11
CA LEU A 104 -16.02 9.71 -3.61
C LEU A 104 -16.12 8.98 -2.26
N PHE A 105 -15.07 8.26 -1.85
CA PHE A 105 -15.11 7.35 -0.69
C PHE A 105 -14.14 7.76 0.42
N ASN A 106 -13.82 9.07 0.49
CA ASN A 106 -12.98 9.65 1.54
C ASN A 106 -11.67 8.87 1.76
N GLY A 107 -11.01 8.42 0.70
CA GLY A 107 -9.85 7.56 0.81
C GLY A 107 -8.75 8.05 -0.12
N PHE A 108 -8.61 7.36 -1.24
CA PHE A 108 -7.60 7.68 -2.24
C PHE A 108 -8.21 7.79 -3.62
N PHE A 109 -7.72 8.73 -4.42
CA PHE A 109 -8.18 8.93 -5.79
C PHE A 109 -7.04 8.88 -6.79
N CYS A 110 -7.17 8.05 -7.82
CA CYS A 110 -6.22 7.98 -8.92
C CYS A 110 -6.76 8.78 -10.12
N PRO A 111 -6.22 9.97 -10.42
CA PRO A 111 -6.75 10.85 -11.47
C PRO A 111 -6.49 10.33 -12.88
N CYS A 112 -5.60 9.36 -13.07
CA CYS A 112 -5.21 8.86 -14.39
C CYS A 112 -6.42 8.31 -15.19
N HIS A 113 -7.28 7.52 -14.52
CA HIS A 113 -8.47 6.92 -15.16
C HIS A 113 -9.68 6.84 -14.22
N GLY A 114 -9.67 7.59 -13.12
CA GLY A 114 -10.81 7.71 -12.21
C GLY A 114 -11.02 6.51 -11.26
N SER A 115 -9.94 5.90 -10.75
CA SER A 115 -10.08 4.87 -9.72
C SER A 115 -10.24 5.50 -8.34
N HIS A 116 -11.32 5.14 -7.64
CA HIS A 116 -11.64 5.61 -6.29
C HIS A 116 -11.49 4.48 -5.28
N TYR A 117 -10.67 4.71 -4.27
CA TYR A 117 -10.44 3.80 -3.16
C TYR A 117 -11.02 4.39 -1.88
N ASP A 118 -11.52 3.54 -0.99
CA ASP A 118 -11.87 3.97 0.37
C ASP A 118 -10.62 4.12 1.25
N ALA A 119 -10.81 4.57 2.49
CA ALA A 119 -9.70 4.80 3.44
C ALA A 119 -8.99 3.50 3.90
N SER A 120 -9.52 2.32 3.57
CA SER A 120 -8.83 1.03 3.77
C SER A 120 -7.93 0.69 2.55
N GLY A 121 -8.00 1.50 1.48
CA GLY A 121 -7.33 1.23 0.22
C GLY A 121 -8.09 0.25 -0.67
N ARG A 122 -9.38 -0.01 -0.40
CA ARG A 122 -10.18 -0.94 -1.20
C ARG A 122 -10.78 -0.25 -2.41
N ILE A 123 -10.72 -0.89 -3.57
CA ILE A 123 -11.25 -0.32 -4.80
C ILE A 123 -12.78 -0.33 -4.79
N ARG A 124 -13.39 0.85 -4.94
CA ARG A 124 -14.84 1.04 -4.93
C ARG A 124 -15.39 1.31 -6.32
N GLN A 125 -14.69 2.14 -7.09
CA GLN A 125 -15.13 2.56 -8.43
C GLN A 125 -13.94 2.81 -9.35
N GLY A 126 -14.15 2.69 -10.67
CA GLY A 126 -13.13 2.89 -11.70
C GLY A 126 -12.52 1.59 -12.23
N PRO A 127 -11.51 1.68 -13.12
CA PRO A 127 -11.00 0.53 -13.88
C PRO A 127 -10.00 -0.35 -13.10
N ALA A 128 -9.52 0.10 -11.94
CA ALA A 128 -8.64 -0.73 -11.12
C ALA A 128 -9.31 -2.07 -10.74
N PRO A 129 -8.64 -3.21 -10.94
CA PRO A 129 -9.22 -4.53 -10.65
C PRO A 129 -9.11 -4.94 -9.18
N LEU A 130 -8.12 -4.42 -8.45
CA LEU A 130 -7.74 -4.88 -7.11
C LEU A 130 -7.61 -3.74 -6.11
N ASN A 131 -7.68 -4.07 -4.81
CA ASN A 131 -7.37 -3.14 -3.71
C ASN A 131 -5.89 -2.73 -3.75
N LEU A 132 -5.53 -1.60 -3.14
CA LEU A 132 -4.14 -1.25 -2.92
C LEU A 132 -3.46 -2.34 -2.06
N GLU A 133 -2.27 -2.72 -2.47
CA GLU A 133 -1.48 -3.77 -1.83
C GLU A 133 -1.05 -3.33 -0.43
N VAL A 134 -1.17 -4.21 0.56
CA VAL A 134 -0.60 -4.02 1.90
C VAL A 134 0.80 -4.63 1.88
N PRO A 135 1.88 -3.85 2.09
CA PRO A 135 3.23 -4.40 2.10
C PRO A 135 3.44 -5.28 3.33
N PRO A 136 4.45 -6.16 3.35
CA PRO A 136 4.87 -6.82 4.59
C PRO A 136 5.50 -5.77 5.53
N TYR A 137 4.85 -5.53 6.66
CA TYR A 137 5.34 -4.61 7.68
C TYR A 137 5.02 -5.12 9.08
N LYS A 138 5.66 -4.50 10.08
CA LYS A 138 5.35 -4.68 11.50
C LYS A 138 5.53 -3.36 12.23
N TRP A 139 4.65 -3.05 13.18
CA TRP A 139 4.89 -1.94 14.11
C TRP A 139 5.97 -2.32 15.12
N LEU A 140 7.02 -1.51 15.21
CA LEU A 140 8.05 -1.67 16.24
C LEU A 140 7.60 -1.02 17.56
N ASP A 141 6.96 0.14 17.45
CA ASP A 141 6.38 0.89 18.56
C ASP A 141 5.18 1.74 18.07
N GLU A 142 4.83 2.79 18.80
CA GLU A 142 3.74 3.71 18.45
C GLU A 142 4.02 4.49 17.15
N ASN A 143 5.28 4.85 16.92
CA ASN A 143 5.72 5.80 15.91
C ASN A 143 6.62 5.20 14.83
N ASN A 144 7.11 3.96 14.98
CA ASN A 144 8.06 3.34 14.06
C ASN A 144 7.51 2.07 13.42
N ILE A 145 7.78 1.92 12.12
CA ILE A 145 7.40 0.77 11.32
C ILE A 145 8.63 0.11 10.69
N TYR A 146 8.69 -1.21 10.77
CA TYR A 146 9.63 -2.04 10.01
C TYR A 146 8.92 -2.54 8.75
N MET A 147 9.50 -2.31 7.57
CA MET A 147 8.97 -2.80 6.29
C MET A 147 9.93 -3.81 5.69
N GLY A 148 9.47 -5.04 5.49
CA GLY A 148 10.33 -6.16 5.12
C GLY A 148 9.82 -7.49 5.63
N LYS A 149 10.46 -8.57 5.20
CA LYS A 149 10.23 -9.90 5.77
C LYS A 149 11.28 -10.11 6.86
N LEU A 150 10.83 -10.26 8.12
CA LEU A 150 11.66 -10.73 9.22
C LEU A 150 12.05 -12.20 9.02
#